data_AF-A0A7W0J808-F1
#
_entry.id   AF-A0A7W0J808-F1
#
_cell.length_a   1.000
_cell.length_b   1.000
_cell.length_c   1.000
_cell.angle_alpha   90.00
_cell.angle_beta   90.00
_cell.angle_gamma   90.00
#
_symmetry.space_group_name_H-M   'P 1'
#
loop_
_entity.id
_entity.type
_entity.pdbx_description
1 polymer ?
#
loop_
_entity_poly.entity_id
_entity_poly.type
_entity_poly.pdbx_seq_one_letter_code
_entity_poly.pdbx_strand_id
1 'polypeptide(L)' 'MEETFLEKAWDDLLSREPKQIEARFKSLDANSQKVVIEHLNLMIIDEGWHAEQVMSAQKALETIMKLEL' A
#
# COMPACT_ATOMS: atom_id res chain seq x y z
N MET A 1 20.09 -6.41 3.80
CA MET A 1 19.11 -6.55 4.91
C MET A 1 18.01 -5.48 4.85
N GLU A 2 18.18 -4.38 4.11
CA GLU A 2 17.12 -3.37 3.92
C GLU A 2 16.12 -3.73 2.80
N GLU A 3 16.58 -4.36 1.71
CA GLU A 3 15.71 -4.84 0.62
C GLU A 3 14.59 -5.75 1.14
N THR A 4 14.91 -6.67 2.04
CA THR A 4 13.93 -7.59 2.64
C THR A 4 12.86 -6.90 3.49
N PHE A 5 13.16 -5.73 4.06
CA PHE A 5 12.17 -4.96 4.81
C PHE A 5 11.23 -4.23 3.85
N LEU A 6 11.76 -3.63 2.79
CA LEU A 6 10.98 -2.90 1.80
C LEU A 6 10.06 -3.84 1.01
N GLU A 7 10.58 -4.96 0.53
CA GLU A 7 9.79 -6.00 -0.15
C GLU A 7 8.63 -6.45 0.73
N LYS A 8 8.91 -6.78 1.99
CA LYS A 8 7.87 -7.21 2.93
C LYS A 8 6.85 -6.12 3.24
N ALA A 9 7.27 -4.86 3.30
CA ALA A 9 6.34 -3.76 3.49
C ALA A 9 5.37 -3.65 2.32
N TRP A 10 5.84 -3.82 1.09
CA TRP A 10 4.99 -3.82 -0.09
C TRP A 10 4.12 -5.07 -0.21
N ASP A 11 4.63 -6.25 0.14
CA ASP A 11 3.85 -7.49 0.21
C ASP A 11 2.65 -7.33 1.17
N ASP A 12 2.90 -6.79 2.37
CA ASP A 12 1.84 -6.56 3.35
C ASP A 12 0.81 -5.52 2.86
N LEU A 13 1.27 -4.42 2.23
CA LEU A 13 0.42 -3.35 1.69
C LEU A 13 -0.40 -3.81 0.47
N LEU A 14 0.13 -4.71 -0.36
CA LEU A 14 -0.53 -5.20 -1.57
C LEU A 14 -1.22 -6.56 -1.39
N SER A 15 -1.22 -7.09 -0.16
CA SER A 15 -1.80 -8.38 0.22
C SER A 15 -3.30 -8.54 -0.03
N ARG A 16 -4.02 -7.42 -0.23
CA ARG A 16 -5.51 -7.33 -0.25
C ARG A 16 -6.18 -7.67 1.10
N GLU A 17 -5.40 -7.95 2.13
CA GLU A 17 -5.87 -8.31 3.47
C GLU A 17 -5.95 -7.06 4.37
N PRO A 18 -7.16 -6.56 4.72
CA PRO A 18 -7.30 -5.27 5.39
C PRO A 18 -6.46 -5.14 6.66
N LYS A 19 -6.45 -6.17 7.51
CA LYS A 19 -5.68 -6.16 8.77
C LYS A 19 -4.17 -6.02 8.55
N GLN A 20 -3.63 -6.63 7.48
CA GLN A 20 -2.20 -6.54 7.17
C GLN A 20 -1.86 -5.16 6.63
N ILE A 21 -2.69 -4.65 5.71
CA ILE A 21 -2.57 -3.30 5.15
C ILE A 21 -2.59 -2.26 6.28
N GLU A 22 -3.58 -2.32 7.16
CA GLU A 22 -3.73 -1.37 8.27
C GLU A 22 -2.55 -1.42 9.23
N ALA A 23 -2.13 -2.62 9.64
CA ALA A 23 -1.01 -2.80 10.55
C ALA A 23 0.29 -2.26 9.96
N ARG A 24 0.55 -2.59 8.68
CA ARG A 24 1.73 -2.10 7.98
C ARG A 24 1.69 -0.58 7.82
N PHE A 25 0.59 -0.02 7.33
CA PHE A 25 0.45 1.42 7.12
C PHE A 25 0.60 2.22 8.42
N LYS A 26 -0.02 1.77 9.52
CA LYS A 26 0.10 2.40 10.85
C LYS A 26 1.50 2.29 11.45
N SER A 27 2.31 1.32 11.02
CA SER A 27 3.69 1.18 11.49
C SER A 27 4.67 2.16 10.82
N LEU A 28 4.27 2.79 9.71
CA LEU A 28 5.07 3.77 8.98
C LEU A 28 4.96 5.16 9.63
N ASP A 29 6.02 5.95 9.50
CA ASP A 29 5.95 7.37 9.86
C ASP A 29 5.06 8.17 8.87
N ALA A 30 4.70 9.39 9.26
CA ALA A 30 3.79 10.23 8.48
C ALA A 30 4.32 10.58 7.08
N ASN A 31 5.64 10.62 6.88
CA ASN A 31 6.22 10.90 5.56
C ASN A 31 6.09 9.65 4.67
N SER A 32 6.43 8.49 5.20
CA SER A 32 6.33 7.20 4.54
C SER A 32 4.87 6.85 4.20
N GLN A 33 3.92 7.17 5.07
CA GLN A 33 2.48 7.04 4.79
C GLN A 33 2.04 7.85 3.57
N LYS A 34 2.49 9.10 3.44
CA LYS A 34 2.20 9.94 2.27
C LYS A 34 2.78 9.34 0.99
N VAL A 35 4.03 8.90 1.04
CA VAL A 35 4.71 8.24 -0.10
C VAL A 35 3.95 6.98 -0.54
N VAL A 36 3.47 6.17 0.41
CA VAL A 36 2.65 4.98 0.11
C VAL A 36 1.35 5.37 -0.58
N ILE A 37 0.61 6.35 -0.05
CA ILE A 37 -0.66 6.79 -0.66
C ILE A 37 -0.43 7.32 -2.08
N GLU A 38 0.59 8.15 -2.29
CA GLU A 38 0.93 8.67 -3.60
C GLU A 38 1.26 7.54 -4.58
N HIS A 39 2.12 6.60 -4.17
CA HIS A 39 2.50 5.46 -4.99
C HIS A 39 1.30 4.57 -5.35
N LEU A 40 0.42 4.26 -4.40
CA LEU A 40 -0.79 3.47 -4.66
C LEU A 40 -1.74 4.17 -5.64
N ASN A 41 -1.84 5.50 -5.61
CA ASN A 41 -2.62 6.24 -6.60
C ASN A 41 -1.99 6.15 -8.00
N LEU A 42 -0.66 6.28 -8.10
CA LEU A 42 0.06 6.11 -9.37
C LEU A 42 -0.14 4.69 -9.94
N MET A 43 -0.11 3.67 -9.09
CA MET A 43 -0.38 2.28 -9.51
C MET A 43 -1.74 2.09 -10.18
N ILE A 44 -2.73 2.93 -9.86
CA ILE A 44 -4.09 2.84 -10.40
C ILE A 44 -4.26 3.64 -11.68
N ILE A 45 -3.53 4.75 -11.80
CA ILE A 45 -3.68 5.72 -12.90
C ILE A 45 -2.73 5.39 -14.06
N ASP A 46 -1.49 5.00 -13.76
CA ASP A 46 -0.46 4.82 -14.76
C ASP A 46 -0.66 3.54 -15.59
N GLU A 47 -0.52 3.69 -16.90
CA GLU A 47 -0.47 2.57 -17.83
C GLU A 47 0.89 1.86 -17.69
N GLY A 48 0.91 0.66 -17.13
CA GLY A 48 2.15 -0.09 -16.90
C GLY A 48 2.04 -1.17 -15.82
N TRP A 49 1.01 -1.07 -14.98
CA TRP A 49 0.73 -2.05 -13.94
C TRP A 49 -0.16 -3.18 -14.45
N HIS A 50 0.10 -4.40 -13.98
CA HIS A 50 -0.79 -5.52 -14.25
C HIS A 50 -2.12 -5.33 -13.51
N ALA A 51 -3.21 -5.83 -14.09
CA ALA A 51 -4.55 -5.70 -13.50
C ALA A 51 -4.62 -6.19 -12.04
N GLU A 52 -3.87 -7.24 -11.70
CA GLU A 52 -3.78 -7.74 -10.32
C GLU A 52 -3.13 -6.74 -9.36
N GLN A 53 -2.11 -6.02 -9.80
CA GLN A 53 -1.43 -5.00 -8.99
C GLN A 53 -2.34 -3.77 -8.80
N VAL A 54 -3.06 -3.37 -9.86
CA VAL A 54 -4.07 -2.30 -9.78
C VAL A 54 -5.16 -2.67 -8.75
N MET A 55 -5.69 -3.89 -8.79
CA MET A 55 -6.69 -4.36 -7.83
C MET A 55 -6.15 -4.36 -6.39
N SER A 56 -4.89 -4.78 -6.19
CA SER A 56 -4.24 -4.72 -4.89
C SER A 56 -4.08 -3.29 -4.39
N ALA A 57 -3.68 -2.36 -5.27
CA ALA A 57 -3.51 -0.95 -4.91
C ALA A 57 -4.84 -0.27 -4.57
N GLN A 58 -5.91 -0.56 -5.32
CA GLN A 58 -7.26 -0.09 -5.01
C GLN A 58 -7.70 -0.57 -3.62
N LYS A 59 -7.53 -1.88 -3.35
CA LYS A 59 -7.89 -2.45 -2.05
C LYS A 59 -7.11 -1.81 -0.90
N ALA A 60 -5.83 -1.54 -1.11
CA ALA A 60 -4.97 -0.88 -0.14
C ALA A 60 -5.47 0.54 0.17
N LEU A 61 -5.73 1.37 -0.86
CA LEU A 61 -6.27 2.71 -0.68
C LEU A 61 -7.63 2.71 0.00
N GLU A 62 -8.55 1.84 -0.41
CA GLU A 62 -9.87 1.71 0.23
C GLU A 62 -9.76 1.39 1.72
N THR A 63 -8.84 0.49 2.09
CA THR A 63 -8.59 0.15 3.49
C THR A 63 -7.99 1.33 4.24
N ILE A 64 -6.99 2.01 3.66
CA ILE A 64 -6.33 3.17 4.27
C ILE A 64 -7.33 4.33 4.47
N MET A 65 -8.18 4.62 3.49
CA MET A 65 -9.18 5.70 3.58
C MET A 65 -10.27 5.45 4.63
N LYS A 66 -10.47 4.19 5.05
CA LYS A 66 -11.39 3.83 6.13
C LYS A 66 -10.76 3.89 7.51
N LEU A 67 -9.45 4.12 7.60
CA LEU A 67 -8.81 4.37 8.87
C LEU A 67 -9.26 5.76 9.36
N GLU A 68 -9.95 5.79 10.49
CA GLU A 68 -10.16 7.02 11.26
C GLU A 68 -8.80 7.43 11.85
N LEU A 69 -8.01 8.19 11.08
CA LEU A 69 -6.70 8.72 11.46
C LEU A 69 -6.82 10.15 12.01
#